data_AF-A0A1G8J180-F1
#
_entry.id   AF-A0A1G8J180-F1
#
_cell.length_a   1.000
_cell.length_b   1.000
_cell.length_c   1.000
_cell.angle_alpha   90.00
_cell.angle_beta   90.00
_cell.angle_gamma   90.00
#
_symmetry.space_group_name_H-M   'P 1'
#
loop_
_entity.id
_entity.type
_entity.pdbx_description
1 polymer ?
#
loop_
_entity_poly.entity_id
_entity_poly.type
_entity_poly.pdbx_seq_one_letter_code
_entity_poly.pdbx_strand_id
1 'polypeptide(L)'
;MLKRKKEIIQDLNARLFKAAPEEKKGYLAQLMDGYSKLLIDDPVRPFREENLQEIANNVDYGILAALEGTWVSYNANYNKNITRPSLGSGIHTTIMPSPGTNPGTIPGKFSFDTEEYIEKLTFELVPGGVRNRGGATELFCGAVKYDQTIKSVNKVEGKSELEYAGIHEENGMYLWLSDVYNYAATKETIEKDRGIHAFSEEDYKKYGYKGDYRNEPLVEVRDENGNSSYILLSQLKEGQKYYEIIPAQEIKPLDGITGPYFIPDYSISRSGVIPHGSTITLLGDIAPSGPNYLIKGTPQFPYGDATWQPDYLSISPTMGGAGASVKNPINLDEPAPAWVHEKLTDENDPGSNKIYTQRILADELYPYCVRPDMRLRDTLSGQNVANYVLIQMSSRMKTGAQGGILNVPFVNRFVPTVEVDFRLWIETVIEDGKEILQLQYEQIIFFEFDFGNDGGTTSWPHIQVNTLRKIEDIPADQRKIIDEQFFNAPSGMSMTTPASNAENAVNPPSGCPYHKS
;
A
#
# COMPACT_ATOMS: atom_id res chain seq x y z
N MET A 1 8.42 -0.90 -10.82
CA MET A 1 9.64 -0.50 -10.05
C MET A 1 10.36 0.75 -10.57
N LEU A 2 10.69 1.64 -9.62
CA LEU A 2 11.61 2.77 -9.71
C LEU A 2 13.00 2.42 -9.17
N LYS A 3 14.03 3.05 -9.73
CA LYS A 3 15.40 3.02 -9.21
C LYS A 3 15.92 4.43 -9.01
N ARG A 4 16.87 4.60 -8.09
CA ARG A 4 17.64 5.83 -7.96
C ARG A 4 18.83 5.83 -8.91
N LYS A 5 18.96 6.87 -9.75
CA LYS A 5 20.16 7.18 -10.52
C LYS A 5 21.24 7.57 -9.52
N LYS A 6 22.17 6.66 -9.21
CA LYS A 6 23.38 7.02 -8.47
C LYS A 6 24.46 7.43 -9.47
N GLU A 7 24.76 8.73 -9.50
CA GLU A 7 26.14 9.17 -9.67
C GLU A 7 26.95 8.57 -8.51
N ILE A 8 28.21 8.19 -8.77
CA ILE A 8 29.10 7.51 -7.82
C ILE A 8 29.04 8.22 -6.45
N ILE A 9 28.82 7.42 -5.39
CA ILE A 9 28.49 7.78 -3.99
C ILE A 9 29.37 8.87 -3.34
N GLN A 10 30.48 9.29 -3.98
CA GLN A 10 31.37 10.33 -3.48
C GLN A 10 30.77 11.74 -3.39
N ASP A 11 29.66 12.04 -4.08
CA ASP A 11 29.20 13.45 -4.24
C ASP A 11 27.92 13.82 -3.47
N LEU A 12 27.21 12.87 -2.84
CA LEU A 12 25.91 13.17 -2.21
C LEU A 12 26.04 13.94 -0.88
N ASN A 13 27.02 13.56 -0.04
CA ASN A 13 27.33 14.31 1.18
C ASN A 13 27.98 15.67 0.88
N ALA A 14 28.58 15.84 -0.31
CA ALA A 14 29.15 17.10 -0.73
C ALA A 14 28.07 18.08 -1.24
N ARG A 15 27.03 17.60 -1.95
CA ARG A 15 25.95 18.44 -2.49
C ARG A 15 24.93 18.89 -1.44
N LEU A 16 24.68 18.09 -0.40
CA LEU A 16 23.83 18.51 0.73
C LEU A 16 24.45 19.65 1.56
N PHE A 17 25.78 19.81 1.54
CA PHE A 17 26.51 20.85 2.28
C PHE A 17 27.17 21.94 1.42
N LYS A 18 27.17 21.80 0.09
CA LYS A 18 27.68 22.82 -0.85
C LYS A 18 26.80 22.89 -2.10
N ALA A 19 25.66 23.56 -1.98
CA ALA A 19 25.00 24.17 -3.12
C ALA A 19 25.21 25.70 -3.05
N ALA A 20 25.80 26.27 -4.10
CA ALA A 20 25.76 27.71 -4.37
C ALA A 20 24.29 28.12 -4.61
N PRO A 21 23.93 29.43 -4.56
CA PRO A 21 22.55 29.88 -4.56
C PRO A 21 21.92 29.79 -5.97
N GLU A 22 21.69 28.57 -6.44
CA GLU A 22 20.71 28.27 -7.48
C GLU A 22 19.39 27.90 -6.81
N GLU A 23 18.27 28.30 -7.43
CA GLU A 23 16.89 28.20 -6.91
C GLU A 23 16.68 26.97 -5.99
N LYS A 24 16.39 27.22 -4.71
CA LYS A 24 16.10 26.15 -3.75
C LYS A 24 14.96 25.28 -4.30
N LYS A 25 15.28 24.11 -4.85
CA LYS A 25 14.28 23.11 -5.23
C LYS A 25 13.44 22.76 -4.00
N GLY A 26 12.12 22.67 -4.14
CA GLY A 26 11.22 22.28 -3.04
C GLY A 26 11.49 20.86 -2.52
N TYR A 27 10.96 20.50 -1.35
CA TYR A 27 11.31 19.26 -0.65
C TYR A 27 11.03 18.01 -1.49
N LEU A 28 9.83 17.87 -2.05
CA LEU A 28 9.49 16.74 -2.91
C LEU A 28 10.32 16.69 -4.19
N ALA A 29 10.69 17.85 -4.74
CA ALA A 29 11.55 17.92 -5.92
C ALA A 29 12.97 17.43 -5.62
N GLN A 30 13.50 17.69 -4.43
CA GLN A 30 14.79 17.15 -4.00
C GLN A 30 14.70 15.64 -3.75
N LEU A 31 13.62 15.19 -3.10
CA LEU A 31 13.44 13.78 -2.78
C LEU A 31 13.26 12.92 -4.03
N MET A 32 12.48 13.41 -4.99
CA MET A 32 12.25 12.71 -6.26
C MET A 32 13.39 12.90 -7.28
N ASP A 33 14.38 13.75 -6.98
CA ASP A 33 15.52 13.97 -7.89
C ASP A 33 16.32 12.67 -8.04
N GLY A 34 16.61 12.33 -9.30
CA GLY A 34 17.35 11.12 -9.63
C GLY A 34 16.54 9.82 -9.67
N TYR A 35 15.23 9.76 -9.38
CA TYR A 35 14.47 8.52 -9.63
C TYR A 35 14.12 8.35 -11.11
N SER A 36 14.19 7.12 -11.59
CA SER A 36 13.71 6.74 -12.93
C SER A 36 13.17 5.31 -12.94
N LYS A 37 12.38 4.98 -13.95
CA LYS A 37 11.95 3.60 -14.19
C LYS A 37 13.17 2.69 -14.36
N LEU A 38 13.11 1.51 -13.74
CA LEU A 38 14.09 0.45 -13.95
C LEU A 38 13.83 -0.23 -15.31
N LEU A 39 14.87 -0.39 -16.12
CA LEU A 39 14.88 -0.99 -17.45
C LEU A 39 15.73 -2.25 -17.46
N ILE A 40 15.49 -3.14 -18.43
CA ILE A 40 16.23 -4.41 -18.55
C ILE A 40 17.73 -4.23 -18.80
N ASP A 41 18.12 -3.13 -19.46
CA ASP A 41 19.51 -2.80 -19.75
C ASP A 41 20.22 -2.12 -18.57
N ASP A 42 19.52 -1.88 -17.46
CA ASP A 42 20.13 -1.27 -16.29
C ASP A 42 21.05 -2.26 -15.57
N PRO A 43 22.27 -1.83 -15.17
CA PRO A 43 23.23 -2.71 -14.54
C PRO A 43 22.74 -3.16 -13.16
N VAL A 44 22.76 -4.48 -12.93
CA VAL A 44 22.50 -5.07 -11.61
C VAL A 44 23.73 -4.89 -10.73
N ARG A 45 23.52 -4.41 -9.49
CA ARG A 45 24.61 -4.17 -8.54
C ARG A 45 25.04 -5.49 -7.88
N PRO A 46 26.33 -5.83 -7.85
CA PRO A 46 26.78 -6.97 -7.05
C PRO A 46 26.68 -6.64 -5.56
N PHE A 47 26.14 -7.56 -4.78
CA PHE A 47 26.22 -7.57 -3.33
C PHE A 47 27.56 -8.17 -2.90
N ARG A 48 28.16 -7.57 -1.86
CA ARG A 48 29.34 -8.10 -1.20
C ARG A 48 29.17 -7.96 0.31
N GLU A 49 29.46 -9.01 1.06
CA GLU A 49 29.24 -9.03 2.52
C GLU A 49 30.07 -7.95 3.23
N GLU A 50 31.25 -7.56 2.71
CA GLU A 50 32.03 -6.46 3.28
C GLU A 50 31.31 -5.10 3.25
N ASN A 51 30.33 -4.93 2.34
CA ASN A 51 29.55 -3.70 2.20
C ASN A 51 28.24 -3.74 3.00
N LEU A 52 27.92 -4.85 3.68
CA LEU A 52 26.63 -5.05 4.34
C LEU A 52 26.25 -3.90 5.26
N GLN A 53 27.18 -3.47 6.12
CA GLN A 53 26.92 -2.40 7.08
C GLN A 53 26.74 -1.03 6.39
N GLU A 54 27.49 -0.76 5.32
CA GLU A 54 27.35 0.47 4.54
C GLU A 54 25.97 0.51 3.86
N ILE A 55 25.53 -0.59 3.25
CA ILE A 55 24.22 -0.71 2.62
C ILE A 55 23.11 -0.54 3.66
N ALA A 56 23.22 -1.22 4.80
CA ALA A 56 22.25 -1.11 5.88
C ALA A 56 22.14 0.33 6.38
N ASN A 57 23.26 1.03 6.59
CA ASN A 57 23.27 2.41 7.10
C ASN A 57 22.77 3.46 6.09
N ASN A 58 22.80 3.16 4.79
CA ASN A 58 22.43 4.09 3.72
C ASN A 58 21.23 3.57 2.91
N VAL A 59 20.26 2.97 3.59
CA VAL A 59 19.04 2.48 2.95
C VAL A 59 18.27 3.62 2.31
N ASP A 60 17.74 3.35 1.12
CA ASP A 60 16.82 4.24 0.46
C ASP A 60 15.39 4.04 0.97
N TYR A 61 14.73 5.10 1.44
CA TYR A 61 13.29 5.09 1.76
C TYR A 61 12.44 5.62 0.60
N GLY A 62 13.05 6.10 -0.48
CA GLY A 62 12.34 6.67 -1.62
C GLY A 62 11.41 7.82 -1.23
N ILE A 63 10.25 7.87 -1.89
CA ILE A 63 9.20 8.84 -1.57
C ILE A 63 8.61 8.65 -0.16
N LEU A 64 8.73 7.45 0.42
CA LEU A 64 8.17 7.17 1.75
C LEU A 64 8.86 7.97 2.86
N ALA A 65 10.08 8.47 2.62
CA ALA A 65 10.75 9.39 3.54
C ALA A 65 9.91 10.65 3.83
N ALA A 66 9.11 11.11 2.86
CA ALA A 66 8.25 12.27 3.04
C ALA A 66 7.15 12.07 4.08
N LEU A 67 6.81 10.81 4.41
CA LEU A 67 5.76 10.49 5.36
C LEU A 67 6.21 10.63 6.81
N GLU A 68 7.50 10.70 7.11
CA GLU A 68 8.01 10.74 8.49
C GLU A 68 7.37 11.87 9.31
N GLY A 69 6.87 11.50 10.50
CA GLY A 69 6.25 12.39 11.47
C GLY A 69 4.79 12.06 11.78
N THR A 70 4.13 12.98 12.49
CA THR A 70 2.73 12.85 12.88
C THR A 70 1.83 13.76 12.05
N TRP A 71 0.87 13.15 11.38
CA TRP A 71 -0.12 13.77 10.51
C TRP A 71 -1.47 13.73 11.16
N VAL A 72 -2.20 14.82 11.02
CA VAL A 72 -3.52 15.00 11.64
C VAL A 72 -4.45 15.68 10.66
N SER A 73 -5.75 15.44 10.85
CA SER A 73 -6.81 16.01 10.01
C SER A 73 -6.68 17.52 9.85
N TYR A 74 -6.69 17.98 8.60
CA TYR A 74 -6.73 19.39 8.23
C TYR A 74 -8.11 19.72 7.68
N ASN A 75 -8.96 20.29 8.53
CA ASN A 75 -10.34 20.61 8.20
C ASN A 75 -10.42 21.97 7.48
N ALA A 76 -10.57 21.92 6.17
CA ALA A 76 -10.91 23.09 5.38
C ALA A 76 -11.99 22.71 4.37
N ASN A 77 -13.03 23.54 4.26
CA ASN A 77 -14.04 23.39 3.22
C ASN A 77 -14.12 24.69 2.41
N TYR A 78 -13.56 24.68 1.21
CA TYR A 78 -13.59 25.82 0.31
C TYR A 78 -14.76 25.75 -0.70
N ASN A 79 -15.55 24.66 -0.68
CA ASN A 79 -16.73 24.54 -1.52
C ASN A 79 -17.87 25.41 -0.98
N LYS A 80 -18.14 26.52 -1.68
CA LYS A 80 -19.18 27.50 -1.31
C LYS A 80 -20.61 26.99 -1.54
N ASN A 81 -20.79 25.91 -2.29
CA ASN A 81 -22.10 25.32 -2.52
C ASN A 81 -22.57 24.47 -1.32
N ILE A 82 -21.63 24.05 -0.46
CA ILE A 82 -21.92 23.31 0.77
C ILE A 82 -21.98 24.30 1.93
N THR A 83 -23.19 24.66 2.34
CA THR A 83 -23.41 25.65 3.41
C THR A 83 -23.32 25.06 4.81
N ARG A 84 -23.40 23.72 4.95
CA ARG A 84 -23.24 23.08 6.26
C ARG A 84 -21.79 23.21 6.74
N PRO A 85 -21.55 23.53 8.02
CA PRO A 85 -20.20 23.49 8.56
C PRO A 85 -19.71 22.05 8.52
N SER A 86 -18.44 21.87 8.14
CA SER A 86 -17.84 20.55 8.22
C SER A 86 -17.19 20.35 9.57
N LEU A 87 -17.52 19.23 10.21
CA LEU A 87 -17.04 18.89 11.55
C LEU A 87 -15.66 18.23 11.50
N GLY A 88 -15.29 17.64 10.37
CA GLY A 88 -14.01 16.95 10.16
C GLY A 88 -13.60 16.93 8.69
N SER A 89 -12.31 16.75 8.42
CA SER A 89 -11.82 16.61 7.04
C SER A 89 -12.04 15.22 6.46
N GLY A 90 -12.09 14.20 7.32
CA GLY A 90 -12.27 12.81 6.91
C GLY A 90 -13.72 12.48 6.59
N ILE A 91 -13.92 11.63 5.58
CA ILE A 91 -15.23 11.04 5.25
C ILE A 91 -15.06 9.53 5.24
N HIS A 92 -15.91 8.84 6.00
CA HIS A 92 -15.98 7.39 6.01
C HIS A 92 -17.39 6.94 5.63
N THR A 93 -17.51 6.12 4.59
CA THR A 93 -18.78 5.49 4.21
C THR A 93 -18.71 4.00 4.51
N THR A 94 -19.63 3.50 5.32
CA THR A 94 -19.68 2.12 5.77
C THR A 94 -20.97 1.47 5.32
N ILE A 95 -20.89 0.21 4.90
CA ILE A 95 -22.05 -0.66 4.73
C ILE A 95 -21.98 -1.84 5.69
N MET A 96 -23.08 -2.14 6.35
CA MET A 96 -23.18 -3.24 7.31
C MET A 96 -24.43 -4.09 7.04
N PRO A 97 -24.39 -5.41 7.29
CA PRO A 97 -25.60 -6.21 7.33
C PRO A 97 -26.55 -5.67 8.40
N SER A 98 -27.82 -5.49 8.05
CA SER A 98 -28.83 -5.04 9.01
C SER A 98 -29.07 -6.10 10.08
N PRO A 99 -29.34 -5.72 11.35
CA PRO A 99 -29.68 -6.66 12.41
C PRO A 99 -30.77 -7.65 11.99
N GLY A 100 -30.54 -8.95 12.24
CA GLY A 100 -31.45 -10.03 11.84
C GLY A 100 -31.14 -10.66 10.47
N THR A 101 -30.22 -10.10 9.69
CA THR A 101 -29.73 -10.70 8.44
C THR A 101 -28.68 -11.77 8.73
N ASN A 102 -28.72 -12.89 8.00
CA ASN A 102 -27.66 -13.89 8.00
C ASN A 102 -27.25 -14.24 6.56
N PRO A 103 -25.96 -14.48 6.30
CA PRO A 103 -25.49 -15.01 5.02
C PRO A 103 -26.12 -16.36 4.70
N GLY A 104 -26.54 -16.52 3.46
CA GLY A 104 -27.31 -17.65 2.94
C GLY A 104 -28.80 -17.61 3.27
N THR A 105 -29.32 -16.51 3.84
CA THR A 105 -30.76 -16.33 4.09
C THR A 105 -31.30 -15.07 3.42
N ILE A 106 -32.45 -15.18 2.77
CA ILE A 106 -33.19 -14.06 2.16
C ILE A 106 -34.25 -13.59 3.17
N PRO A 107 -34.48 -12.28 3.32
CA PRO A 107 -33.86 -11.18 2.56
C PRO A 107 -32.53 -10.70 3.17
N GLY A 108 -31.52 -10.49 2.31
CA GLY A 108 -30.34 -9.70 2.64
C GLY A 108 -30.72 -8.22 2.72
N LYS A 109 -30.58 -7.59 3.90
CA LYS A 109 -30.80 -6.15 4.10
C LYS A 109 -29.54 -5.50 4.65
N PHE A 110 -29.26 -4.28 4.21
CA PHE A 110 -28.04 -3.56 4.56
C PHE A 110 -28.34 -2.16 5.08
N SER A 111 -27.53 -1.70 6.04
CA SER A 111 -27.50 -0.32 6.52
C SER A 111 -26.29 0.38 5.96
N PHE A 112 -26.52 1.57 5.41
CA PHE A 112 -25.49 2.49 4.96
C PHE A 112 -25.40 3.65 5.95
N ASP A 113 -24.17 3.93 6.39
CA ASP A 113 -23.85 5.04 7.27
C ASP A 113 -22.68 5.83 6.65
N THR A 114 -22.75 7.17 6.75
CA THR A 114 -21.64 8.06 6.39
C THR A 114 -21.33 8.95 7.57
N GLU A 115 -20.04 9.15 7.86
CA GLU A 115 -19.60 9.96 8.98
C GLU A 115 -18.46 10.89 8.59
N GLU A 116 -18.47 12.10 9.15
CA GLU A 116 -17.27 12.95 9.24
C GLU A 116 -16.41 12.49 10.41
N TYR A 117 -15.09 12.57 10.26
CA TYR A 117 -14.16 12.16 11.32
C TYR A 117 -12.88 13.01 11.38
N ILE A 118 -12.17 12.89 12.50
CA ILE A 118 -10.79 13.34 12.66
C ILE A 118 -9.86 12.15 12.88
N GLU A 119 -8.61 12.33 12.51
CA GLU A 119 -7.62 11.27 12.44
C GLU A 119 -6.25 11.75 12.88
N LYS A 120 -5.51 10.82 13.49
CA LYS A 120 -4.06 10.89 13.70
C LYS A 120 -3.40 9.72 13.00
N LEU A 121 -2.37 10.01 12.21
CA LEU A 121 -1.56 9.04 11.49
C LEU A 121 -0.09 9.34 11.75
N THR A 122 0.63 8.39 12.35
CA THR A 122 2.07 8.54 12.65
C THR A 122 2.87 7.64 11.73
N PHE A 123 3.99 8.13 11.21
CA PHE A 123 4.96 7.34 10.48
C PHE A 123 6.35 7.42 11.12
N GLU A 124 6.98 6.26 11.30
CA GLU A 124 8.33 6.14 11.85
C GLU A 124 9.23 5.40 10.85
N LEU A 125 10.34 6.02 10.44
CA LEU A 125 11.35 5.34 9.65
C LEU A 125 12.03 4.26 10.50
N VAL A 126 12.06 3.02 10.02
CA VAL A 126 12.83 1.96 10.67
C VAL A 126 14.30 2.16 10.31
N PRO A 127 15.19 2.44 11.29
CA PRO A 127 16.59 2.68 11.00
C PRO A 127 17.25 1.43 10.42
N GLY A 128 17.98 1.62 9.33
CA GLY A 128 18.71 0.55 8.68
C GLY A 128 17.87 -0.23 7.67
N GLY A 129 18.51 -0.65 6.57
CA GLY A 129 17.84 -1.43 5.53
C GLY A 129 17.49 -2.84 6.00
N VAL A 130 16.23 -3.21 5.84
CA VAL A 130 15.75 -4.57 6.15
C VAL A 130 16.17 -5.51 5.03
N ARG A 131 17.14 -6.40 5.31
CA ARG A 131 17.71 -7.36 4.33
C ARG A 131 16.79 -8.56 4.12
N ASN A 132 16.41 -8.80 2.88
CA ASN A 132 15.69 -9.97 2.39
C ASN A 132 16.60 -10.82 1.50
N ARG A 133 16.85 -12.07 1.93
CA ARG A 133 17.74 -13.01 1.24
C ARG A 133 16.97 -13.89 0.26
N GLY A 134 17.28 -13.78 -1.03
CA GLY A 134 16.69 -14.57 -2.11
C GLY A 134 17.66 -15.58 -2.74
N GLY A 135 18.77 -15.92 -2.07
CA GLY A 135 19.84 -16.74 -2.63
C GLY A 135 20.74 -15.90 -3.53
N ALA A 136 20.60 -16.02 -4.86
CA ALA A 136 21.38 -15.23 -5.82
C ALA A 136 20.94 -13.74 -5.93
N THR A 137 19.91 -13.35 -5.20
CA THR A 137 19.39 -11.98 -5.15
C THR A 137 19.25 -11.53 -3.71
N GLU A 138 19.63 -10.29 -3.44
CA GLU A 138 19.47 -9.61 -2.16
C GLU A 138 18.62 -8.36 -2.36
N LEU A 139 17.70 -8.11 -1.43
CA LEU A 139 16.86 -6.91 -1.42
C LEU A 139 17.01 -6.22 -0.07
N PHE A 140 17.25 -4.92 -0.07
CA PHE A 140 17.23 -4.08 1.12
C PHE A 140 16.04 -3.15 1.05
N CYS A 141 15.13 -3.27 2.04
CA CYS A 141 13.93 -2.46 2.06
C CYS A 141 14.11 -1.24 2.97
N GLY A 142 13.73 -0.05 2.48
CA GLY A 142 13.46 1.10 3.32
C GLY A 142 12.10 0.93 3.97
N ALA A 143 12.06 0.73 5.27
CA ALA A 143 10.84 0.40 6.01
C ALA A 143 10.30 1.61 6.78
N VAL A 144 9.00 1.85 6.71
CA VAL A 144 8.30 2.93 7.41
C VAL A 144 7.09 2.34 8.14
N LYS A 145 7.13 2.32 9.47
CA LYS A 145 5.96 1.91 10.26
C LYS A 145 4.87 2.97 10.18
N TYR A 146 3.62 2.56 10.33
CA TYR A 146 2.53 3.49 10.56
C TYR A 146 1.57 3.02 11.65
N ASP A 147 0.99 3.99 12.34
CA ASP A 147 -0.10 3.82 13.31
C ASP A 147 -1.18 4.87 13.04
N GLN A 148 -2.41 4.42 12.86
CA GLN A 148 -3.58 5.21 12.49
C GLN A 148 -4.66 5.08 13.56
N THR A 149 -5.20 6.21 13.99
CA THR A 149 -6.32 6.28 14.94
C THR A 149 -7.37 7.25 14.41
N ILE A 150 -8.62 6.81 14.34
CA ILE A 150 -9.74 7.59 13.81
C ILE A 150 -10.84 7.73 14.86
N LYS A 151 -11.36 8.96 14.99
CA LYS A 151 -12.45 9.31 15.91
C LYS A 151 -13.56 10.04 15.19
N SER A 152 -14.81 9.65 15.48
CA SER A 152 -16.00 10.33 14.97
C SER A 152 -16.08 11.76 15.50
N VAL A 153 -16.63 12.69 14.71
CA VAL A 153 -16.98 14.04 15.19
C VAL A 153 -18.49 14.28 15.20
N ASN A 154 -19.26 13.22 14.96
CA ASN A 154 -20.71 13.29 14.92
C ASN A 154 -21.28 13.53 16.33
N LYS A 155 -22.30 14.39 16.38
CA LYS A 155 -23.05 14.69 17.60
C LYS A 155 -24.41 14.02 17.53
N VAL A 156 -24.68 13.12 18.46
CA VAL A 156 -25.99 12.48 18.60
C VAL A 156 -26.73 13.13 19.77
N GLU A 157 -27.94 13.62 19.51
CA GLU A 157 -28.76 14.28 20.54
C GLU A 157 -28.98 13.33 21.74
N GLY A 158 -28.61 13.82 22.93
CA GLY A 158 -28.70 13.04 24.18
C GLY A 158 -27.61 11.98 24.38
N LYS A 159 -26.60 11.88 23.51
CA LYS A 159 -25.51 10.91 23.60
C LYS A 159 -24.13 11.53 23.34
N SER A 160 -23.67 12.36 24.29
CA SER A 160 -22.37 13.04 24.19
C SER A 160 -21.17 12.08 24.16
N GLU A 161 -21.33 10.85 24.64
CA GLU A 161 -20.32 9.80 24.63
C GLU A 161 -19.99 9.25 23.23
N LEU A 162 -20.82 9.54 22.23
CA LEU A 162 -20.57 9.13 20.85
C LEU A 162 -19.72 10.16 20.07
N GLU A 163 -19.66 11.41 20.53
CA GLU A 163 -18.74 12.41 19.98
C GLU A 163 -17.30 12.02 20.37
N TYR A 164 -16.39 11.95 19.40
CA TYR A 164 -15.01 11.47 19.56
C TYR A 164 -14.87 10.00 19.97
N ALA A 165 -15.91 9.19 19.81
CA ALA A 165 -15.80 7.74 19.89
C ALA A 165 -14.82 7.24 18.82
N GLY A 166 -13.98 6.25 19.19
CA GLY A 166 -13.09 5.59 18.25
C GLY A 166 -13.88 4.80 17.23
N ILE A 167 -13.63 5.03 15.94
CA ILE A 167 -14.30 4.32 14.84
C ILE A 167 -13.38 3.30 14.17
N HIS A 168 -12.08 3.57 14.14
CA HIS A 168 -11.11 2.72 13.46
C HIS A 168 -9.70 2.90 14.05
N GLU A 169 -8.95 1.81 14.04
CA GLU A 169 -7.51 1.78 14.29
C GLU A 169 -6.87 0.97 13.18
N GLU A 170 -5.67 1.32 12.74
CA GLU A 170 -4.92 0.51 11.79
C GLU A 170 -3.43 0.68 12.04
N ASN A 171 -2.64 -0.39 11.95
CA ASN A 171 -1.19 -0.27 12.05
C ASN A 171 -0.49 -1.24 11.12
N GLY A 172 0.74 -0.89 10.73
CA GLY A 172 1.46 -1.68 9.74
C GLY A 172 2.78 -1.07 9.32
N MET A 173 3.19 -1.39 8.09
CA MET A 173 4.45 -0.94 7.53
C MET A 173 4.36 -0.74 6.00
N TYR A 174 4.99 0.32 5.53
CA TYR A 174 5.35 0.51 4.12
C TYR A 174 6.79 0.05 3.88
N LEU A 175 7.04 -0.59 2.75
CA LEU A 175 8.35 -1.03 2.32
C LEU A 175 8.67 -0.42 0.96
N TRP A 176 9.81 0.27 0.87
CA TRP A 176 10.44 0.68 -0.37
C TRP A 176 11.33 -0.45 -0.90
N LEU A 177 10.99 -1.00 -2.07
CA LEU A 177 11.55 -2.26 -2.59
C LEU A 177 12.63 -2.07 -3.66
N SER A 178 13.15 -0.84 -3.86
CA SER A 178 13.99 -0.54 -5.03
C SER A 178 15.45 -1.01 -4.93
N ASP A 179 15.93 -1.35 -3.73
CA ASP A 179 17.35 -1.64 -3.51
C ASP A 179 17.68 -3.13 -3.68
N VAL A 180 17.73 -3.57 -4.94
CA VAL A 180 18.06 -4.95 -5.34
C VAL A 180 19.54 -5.10 -5.73
N TYR A 181 20.13 -6.24 -5.37
CA TYR A 181 21.51 -6.63 -5.64
C TYR A 181 21.59 -8.10 -6.08
N ASN A 182 22.61 -8.44 -6.88
CA ASN A 182 22.95 -9.81 -7.23
C ASN A 182 24.01 -10.36 -6.28
N TYR A 183 23.80 -11.57 -5.75
CA TYR A 183 24.74 -12.22 -4.84
C TYR A 183 25.20 -13.56 -5.40
N ALA A 184 26.21 -13.53 -6.26
CA ALA A 184 26.77 -14.75 -6.83
C ALA A 184 27.48 -15.59 -5.76
N ALA A 185 27.35 -16.91 -5.87
CA ALA A 185 27.99 -17.85 -4.95
C ALA A 185 29.52 -17.70 -4.99
N THR A 186 30.15 -17.75 -3.83
CA THR A 186 31.61 -17.82 -3.68
C THR A 186 32.00 -19.18 -3.13
N LYS A 187 33.29 -19.54 -3.24
CA LYS A 187 33.79 -20.76 -2.60
C LYS A 187 33.49 -20.77 -1.10
N GLU A 188 33.72 -19.64 -0.42
CA GLU A 188 33.49 -19.50 1.02
C GLU A 188 32.02 -19.70 1.40
N THR A 189 31.08 -19.09 0.66
CA THR A 189 29.64 -19.23 0.96
C THR A 189 29.16 -20.66 0.78
N ILE A 190 29.66 -21.35 -0.26
CA ILE A 190 29.31 -22.76 -0.53
C ILE A 190 29.80 -23.65 0.63
N GLU A 191 31.06 -23.49 1.03
CA GLU A 191 31.67 -24.28 2.11
C GLU A 191 30.97 -24.04 3.45
N LYS A 192 30.58 -22.80 3.73
CA LYS A 192 29.91 -22.42 4.98
C LYS A 192 28.48 -22.93 5.10
N ASP A 193 27.67 -22.81 4.04
CA ASP A 193 26.23 -23.05 4.13
C ASP A 193 25.86 -24.53 3.97
N ARG A 194 26.54 -25.26 3.08
CA ARG A 194 26.23 -26.68 2.81
C ARG A 194 27.22 -27.67 3.40
N GLY A 195 28.43 -27.22 3.73
CA GLY A 195 29.54 -28.13 3.95
C GLY A 195 29.98 -28.83 2.67
N ILE A 196 31.02 -29.66 2.78
CA ILE A 196 31.77 -30.18 1.63
C ILE A 196 31.46 -31.69 1.48
N HIS A 197 30.65 -32.08 0.48
CA HIS A 197 30.44 -33.49 0.08
C HIS A 197 31.40 -33.96 -1.03
N ALA A 198 32.49 -34.62 -0.66
CA ALA A 198 33.70 -34.73 -1.48
C ALA A 198 33.75 -35.80 -2.59
N PHE A 199 32.82 -36.75 -2.67
CA PHE A 199 32.77 -37.75 -3.76
C PHE A 199 31.47 -38.57 -3.71
N SER A 200 30.88 -38.87 -4.87
CA SER A 200 29.73 -39.78 -5.00
C SER A 200 30.13 -41.08 -5.70
N GLU A 201 30.21 -42.17 -4.93
CA GLU A 201 30.43 -43.51 -5.50
C GLU A 201 29.34 -43.91 -6.50
N GLU A 202 28.12 -43.41 -6.29
CA GLU A 202 26.97 -43.70 -7.15
C GLU A 202 27.12 -43.01 -8.51
N ASP A 203 27.54 -41.75 -8.52
CA ASP A 203 27.80 -41.02 -9.77
C ASP A 203 28.96 -41.62 -10.55
N TYR A 204 29.99 -42.09 -9.86
CA TYR A 204 31.08 -42.83 -10.49
C TYR A 204 30.58 -44.13 -11.13
N LYS A 205 29.79 -44.93 -10.40
CA LYS A 205 29.25 -46.21 -10.88
C LYS A 205 28.28 -46.03 -12.05
N LYS A 206 27.43 -45.00 -12.02
CA LYS A 206 26.39 -44.77 -13.04
C LYS A 206 26.88 -44.02 -14.26
N TYR A 207 27.72 -43.01 -14.08
CA TYR A 207 28.06 -42.04 -15.13
C TYR A 207 29.57 -41.93 -15.39
N GLY A 208 30.42 -42.62 -14.63
CA GLY A 208 31.87 -42.53 -14.75
C GLY A 208 32.44 -41.21 -14.22
N TYR A 209 31.66 -40.43 -13.47
CA TYR A 209 32.09 -39.14 -12.92
C TYR A 209 33.11 -39.36 -11.79
N LYS A 210 34.29 -38.74 -11.92
CA LYS A 210 35.41 -38.87 -10.97
C LYS A 210 35.72 -37.59 -10.20
N GLY A 211 34.93 -36.53 -10.41
CA GLY A 211 35.14 -35.25 -9.74
C GLY A 211 34.63 -35.27 -8.30
N ASP A 212 35.13 -34.33 -7.50
CA ASP A 212 34.81 -34.26 -6.08
C ASP A 212 33.34 -33.83 -5.84
N TYR A 213 32.88 -32.78 -6.53
CA TYR A 213 31.49 -32.26 -6.46
C TYR A 213 30.89 -32.21 -7.85
N ARG A 214 29.68 -32.72 -8.04
CA ARG A 214 28.95 -32.52 -9.31
C ARG A 214 28.28 -31.14 -9.32
N ASN A 215 29.09 -30.12 -9.56
CA ASN A 215 28.67 -28.71 -9.64
C ASN A 215 28.36 -28.24 -11.08
N GLU A 216 28.40 -29.15 -12.05
CA GLU A 216 27.93 -28.93 -13.41
C GLU A 216 27.07 -30.12 -13.86
N PRO A 217 26.10 -29.89 -14.77
CA PRO A 217 25.36 -30.98 -15.37
C PRO A 217 26.30 -31.94 -16.14
N LEU A 218 25.99 -33.23 -16.10
CA LEU A 218 26.58 -34.20 -17.02
C LEU A 218 25.68 -34.33 -18.25
N VAL A 219 26.28 -34.41 -19.42
CA VAL A 219 25.57 -34.59 -20.69
C VAL A 219 26.02 -35.88 -21.37
N GLU A 220 25.06 -36.68 -21.82
CA GLU A 220 25.35 -37.87 -22.63
C GLU A 220 25.72 -37.43 -24.05
N VAL A 221 26.90 -37.83 -24.50
CA VAL A 221 27.38 -37.67 -25.88
C VAL A 221 27.70 -39.02 -26.48
N ARG A 222 27.60 -39.13 -27.81
CA ARG A 222 27.94 -40.33 -28.55
C ARG A 222 29.14 -40.08 -29.45
N ASP A 223 30.07 -41.04 -29.50
CA ASP A 223 31.19 -41.02 -30.43
C ASP A 223 30.76 -41.37 -31.87
N GLU A 224 31.70 -41.35 -32.82
CA GLU A 224 31.47 -41.69 -34.23
C GLU A 224 30.96 -43.12 -34.45
N ASN A 225 31.21 -44.01 -33.48
CA ASN A 225 30.76 -45.41 -33.48
C ASN A 225 29.42 -45.60 -32.75
N GLY A 226 28.83 -44.54 -32.20
CA GLY A 226 27.57 -44.56 -31.47
C GLY A 226 27.69 -44.93 -29.98
N ASN A 227 28.89 -45.05 -29.43
CA ASN A 227 29.10 -45.36 -28.00
C ASN A 227 28.80 -44.15 -27.13
N SER A 228 27.97 -44.34 -26.11
CA SER A 228 27.61 -43.29 -25.16
C SER A 228 28.67 -43.06 -24.09
N SER A 229 28.83 -41.80 -23.69
CA SER A 229 29.62 -41.39 -22.53
C SER A 229 29.02 -40.13 -21.91
N TYR A 230 29.21 -39.95 -20.60
CA TYR A 230 28.81 -38.72 -19.92
C TYR A 230 30.03 -37.81 -19.75
N ILE A 231 29.90 -36.56 -20.19
CA ILE A 231 30.90 -35.51 -20.02
C ILE A 231 30.30 -34.34 -19.25
N LEU A 232 31.14 -33.48 -18.65
CA LEU A 232 30.63 -32.24 -18.06
C LEU A 232 30.11 -31.31 -19.15
N LEU A 233 29.10 -30.50 -18.83
CA LEU A 233 28.56 -29.51 -19.76
C LEU A 233 29.67 -28.57 -20.30
N SER A 234 30.64 -28.18 -19.48
CA SER A 234 31.81 -27.37 -19.91
C SER A 234 32.72 -28.07 -20.92
N GLN A 235 32.63 -29.39 -21.06
CA GLN A 235 33.41 -30.18 -22.02
C GLN A 235 32.67 -30.38 -23.35
N LEU A 236 31.37 -30.03 -23.41
CA LEU A 236 30.58 -30.13 -24.63
C LEU A 236 31.08 -29.09 -25.64
N LYS A 237 31.47 -29.57 -26.84
CA LYS A 237 31.97 -28.68 -27.90
C LYS A 237 30.81 -27.93 -28.57
N GLU A 238 31.11 -26.75 -29.10
CA GLU A 238 30.14 -25.98 -29.88
C GLU A 238 29.61 -26.83 -31.06
N GLY A 239 28.28 -26.92 -31.19
CA GLY A 239 27.61 -27.72 -32.21
C GLY A 239 27.57 -29.25 -31.95
N GLN A 240 28.17 -29.75 -30.87
CA GLN A 240 28.10 -31.16 -30.51
C GLN A 240 26.71 -31.54 -30.01
N LYS A 241 26.15 -32.63 -30.53
CA LYS A 241 24.87 -33.17 -30.07
C LYS A 241 25.03 -33.89 -28.74
N TYR A 242 24.03 -33.71 -27.87
CA TYR A 242 23.87 -34.44 -26.63
C TYR A 242 22.46 -35.06 -26.57
N TYR A 243 22.28 -36.07 -25.73
CA TYR A 243 21.08 -36.92 -25.76
C TYR A 243 20.36 -37.02 -24.39
N GLU A 244 21.09 -36.85 -23.29
CA GLU A 244 20.56 -36.87 -21.92
C GLU A 244 21.28 -35.81 -21.07
N ILE A 245 20.57 -35.22 -20.10
CA ILE A 245 21.13 -34.27 -19.13
C ILE A 245 20.88 -34.82 -17.72
N ILE A 246 21.96 -35.01 -16.96
CA ILE A 246 21.90 -35.26 -15.52
C ILE A 246 22.19 -33.93 -14.80
N PRO A 247 21.24 -33.35 -14.04
CA PRO A 247 21.41 -32.05 -13.40
C PRO A 247 22.60 -32.00 -12.42
N ALA A 248 23.21 -30.83 -12.25
CA ALA A 248 24.15 -30.59 -11.16
C ALA A 248 23.47 -30.86 -9.80
N GLN A 249 24.22 -31.39 -8.83
CA GLN A 249 23.75 -31.56 -7.45
C GLN A 249 24.21 -30.43 -6.54
N GLU A 250 25.21 -29.67 -6.97
CA GLU A 250 25.80 -28.54 -6.25
C GLU A 250 25.87 -27.29 -7.12
N ILE A 251 25.97 -26.15 -6.45
CA ILE A 251 26.31 -24.87 -7.07
C ILE A 251 27.83 -24.72 -7.17
N LYS A 252 28.32 -24.02 -8.19
CA LYS A 252 29.72 -23.63 -8.34
C LYS A 252 29.93 -22.15 -8.03
N PRO A 253 31.16 -21.73 -7.70
CA PRO A 253 31.49 -20.31 -7.63
C PRO A 253 31.03 -19.59 -8.90
N LEU A 254 30.51 -18.38 -8.73
CA LEU A 254 29.88 -17.54 -9.75
C LEU A 254 28.47 -17.96 -10.17
N ASP A 255 27.91 -19.07 -9.68
CA ASP A 255 26.50 -19.36 -9.90
C ASP A 255 25.63 -18.23 -9.32
N GLY A 256 24.61 -17.85 -10.08
CA GLY A 256 23.81 -16.65 -9.82
C GLY A 256 24.30 -15.39 -10.53
N ILE A 257 25.53 -15.36 -11.10
CA ILE A 257 26.01 -14.20 -11.87
C ILE A 257 25.33 -14.09 -13.25
N THR A 258 24.95 -15.23 -13.82
CA THR A 258 24.24 -15.33 -15.10
C THR A 258 22.85 -15.93 -14.88
N GLY A 259 21.89 -15.52 -15.70
CA GLY A 259 20.50 -15.98 -15.62
C GLY A 259 19.51 -14.83 -15.59
N PRO A 260 18.20 -15.13 -15.44
CA PRO A 260 17.21 -14.10 -15.23
C PRO A 260 17.45 -13.41 -13.89
N TYR A 261 17.60 -12.08 -13.91
CA TYR A 261 17.67 -11.30 -12.69
C TYR A 261 16.27 -11.03 -12.16
N PHE A 262 16.08 -11.22 -10.87
CA PHE A 262 14.84 -10.84 -10.22
C PHE A 262 14.77 -9.30 -10.12
N ILE A 263 13.70 -8.75 -10.67
CA ILE A 263 13.32 -7.35 -10.52
C ILE A 263 11.91 -7.37 -9.95
N PRO A 264 11.66 -6.84 -8.74
CA PRO A 264 10.31 -6.76 -8.23
C PRO A 264 9.42 -5.94 -9.18
N ASP A 265 8.19 -6.40 -9.37
CA ASP A 265 7.23 -5.73 -10.26
C ASP A 265 6.93 -4.30 -9.78
N TYR A 266 6.98 -4.10 -8.45
CA TYR A 266 6.54 -2.90 -7.73
C TYR A 266 7.65 -2.30 -6.86
N SER A 267 7.57 -1.00 -6.62
CA SER A 267 8.51 -0.26 -5.75
C SER A 267 8.02 -0.15 -4.32
N ILE A 268 6.72 -0.31 -4.09
CA ILE A 268 6.10 -0.09 -2.78
C ILE A 268 5.25 -1.30 -2.42
N SER A 269 5.42 -1.75 -1.18
CA SER A 269 4.48 -2.66 -0.52
C SER A 269 3.97 -2.00 0.75
N ARG A 270 2.67 -2.15 1.05
CA ARG A 270 2.07 -1.77 2.32
C ARG A 270 1.47 -3.02 2.96
N SER A 271 1.85 -3.34 4.18
CA SER A 271 1.19 -4.34 5.00
C SER A 271 0.51 -3.68 6.20
N GLY A 272 -0.65 -4.21 6.60
CA GLY A 272 -1.45 -3.62 7.67
C GLY A 272 -2.35 -4.64 8.34
N VAL A 273 -2.68 -4.39 9.60
CA VAL A 273 -3.71 -5.13 10.35
C VAL A 273 -4.87 -4.19 10.62
N ILE A 274 -6.05 -4.62 10.17
CA ILE A 274 -7.31 -3.93 10.39
C ILE A 274 -8.05 -4.70 11.51
N PRO A 275 -8.33 -4.07 12.66
CA PRO A 275 -8.86 -4.71 13.86
C PRO A 275 -10.26 -5.31 13.67
N HIS A 276 -10.96 -4.95 12.59
CA HIS A 276 -12.19 -5.60 12.16
C HIS A 276 -11.98 -7.05 11.67
N GLY A 277 -10.73 -7.52 11.57
CA GLY A 277 -10.39 -8.93 11.38
C GLY A 277 -9.73 -9.26 10.05
N SER A 278 -9.00 -8.33 9.44
CA SER A 278 -8.28 -8.58 8.19
C SER A 278 -6.83 -8.11 8.28
N THR A 279 -5.92 -8.91 7.76
CA THR A 279 -4.55 -8.48 7.47
C THR A 279 -4.42 -8.27 5.97
N ILE A 280 -3.80 -7.16 5.56
CA ILE A 280 -3.67 -6.77 4.16
C ILE A 280 -2.20 -6.70 3.74
N THR A 281 -1.97 -6.92 2.46
CA THR A 281 -0.75 -6.57 1.74
C THR A 281 -1.16 -5.96 0.41
N LEU A 282 -0.78 -4.70 0.19
CA LEU A 282 -1.01 -3.97 -1.05
C LEU A 282 0.34 -3.79 -1.75
N LEU A 283 0.33 -3.89 -3.08
CA LEU A 283 1.51 -3.67 -3.91
C LEU A 283 1.25 -2.52 -4.87
N GLY A 284 2.27 -1.75 -5.20
CA GLY A 284 2.11 -0.68 -6.16
C GLY A 284 3.33 0.20 -6.37
N ASP A 285 3.08 1.32 -7.03
CA ASP A 285 4.10 2.21 -7.56
C ASP A 285 3.66 3.67 -7.45
N ILE A 286 4.61 4.56 -7.74
CA ILE A 286 4.29 5.96 -8.03
C ILE A 286 3.68 6.04 -9.43
N ALA A 287 2.48 6.60 -9.53
CA ALA A 287 1.77 6.83 -10.78
C ALA A 287 2.40 8.00 -11.54
N PRO A 288 2.97 7.78 -12.74
CA PRO A 288 3.58 8.85 -13.51
C PRO A 288 2.55 9.67 -14.29
N SER A 289 2.89 10.94 -14.56
CA SER A 289 2.26 11.75 -15.61
C SER A 289 3.23 11.92 -16.76
N GLY A 290 3.02 11.14 -17.83
CA GLY A 290 3.99 11.00 -18.91
C GLY A 290 5.31 10.42 -18.39
N PRO A 291 6.47 11.09 -18.60
CA PRO A 291 7.75 10.63 -18.07
C PRO A 291 8.04 11.05 -16.61
N ASN A 292 7.15 11.84 -15.99
CA ASN A 292 7.42 12.49 -14.70
C ASN A 292 6.70 11.79 -13.55
N TYR A 293 7.41 11.58 -12.45
CA TYR A 293 6.85 11.05 -11.19
C TYR A 293 6.48 12.15 -10.19
N LEU A 294 7.10 13.32 -10.32
CA LEU A 294 6.68 14.55 -9.66
C LEU A 294 5.79 15.34 -10.61
N ILE A 295 4.53 15.49 -10.26
CA ILE A 295 3.51 16.09 -11.12
C ILE A 295 3.33 17.54 -10.69
N LYS A 296 3.44 18.48 -11.63
CA LYS A 296 3.24 19.91 -11.34
C LYS A 296 1.76 20.25 -11.20
N GLY A 297 1.46 21.19 -10.31
CA GLY A 297 0.10 21.66 -10.03
C GLY A 297 -0.64 20.78 -9.01
N THR A 298 -1.96 20.88 -9.04
CA THR A 298 -2.86 20.18 -8.11
C THR A 298 -3.27 18.80 -8.64
N PRO A 299 -3.52 17.80 -7.76
CA PRO A 299 -4.23 16.59 -8.15
C PRO A 299 -5.55 16.90 -8.85
N GLN A 300 -5.89 16.06 -9.83
CA GLN A 300 -7.08 16.22 -10.66
C GLN A 300 -8.18 15.26 -10.18
N PHE A 301 -9.34 15.82 -9.86
CA PHE A 301 -10.55 15.11 -9.49
C PHE A 301 -11.68 15.48 -10.46
N PRO A 302 -12.71 14.64 -10.62
CA PRO A 302 -13.76 14.89 -11.59
C PRO A 302 -14.74 16.00 -11.15
N TYR A 303 -15.43 16.54 -12.16
CA TYR A 303 -16.53 17.49 -12.04
C TYR A 303 -17.64 17.09 -13.03
N GLY A 304 -18.85 17.60 -12.80
CA GLY A 304 -20.00 17.36 -13.66
C GLY A 304 -20.33 15.88 -13.78
N ASP A 305 -20.74 15.46 -14.97
CA ASP A 305 -21.07 14.07 -15.29
C ASP A 305 -19.95 13.05 -14.99
N ALA A 306 -18.68 13.47 -14.99
CA ALA A 306 -17.55 12.60 -14.70
C ALA A 306 -17.47 12.20 -13.21
N THR A 307 -18.23 12.84 -12.33
CA THR A 307 -18.31 12.45 -10.91
C THR A 307 -19.02 11.10 -10.74
N TRP A 308 -19.79 10.63 -11.72
CA TRP A 308 -20.47 9.33 -11.64
C TRP A 308 -19.59 8.19 -12.20
N GLN A 309 -18.51 7.86 -11.50
CA GLN A 309 -17.62 6.75 -11.87
C GLN A 309 -17.65 5.64 -10.81
N PRO A 310 -18.23 4.45 -11.10
CA PRO A 310 -18.54 3.45 -10.09
C PRO A 310 -17.37 2.99 -9.21
N ASP A 311 -16.14 2.97 -9.73
CA ASP A 311 -14.95 2.55 -8.96
C ASP A 311 -14.65 3.45 -7.75
N TYR A 312 -15.25 4.64 -7.70
CA TYR A 312 -15.08 5.64 -6.63
C TYR A 312 -16.39 5.98 -5.91
N LEU A 313 -17.48 5.27 -6.22
CA LEU A 313 -18.78 5.51 -5.59
C LEU A 313 -18.98 4.58 -4.41
N SER A 314 -19.61 5.09 -3.36
CA SER A 314 -20.15 4.26 -2.27
C SER A 314 -21.39 3.46 -2.69
N ILE A 315 -21.75 3.50 -3.99
CA ILE A 315 -22.83 2.71 -4.61
C ILE A 315 -22.18 1.61 -5.43
N SER A 316 -22.45 0.36 -5.06
CA SER A 316 -21.97 -0.79 -5.83
C SER A 316 -22.68 -0.90 -7.19
N PRO A 317 -21.96 -1.20 -8.29
CA PRO A 317 -22.57 -1.53 -9.57
C PRO A 317 -23.63 -2.64 -9.49
N THR A 318 -23.41 -3.63 -8.62
CA THR A 318 -24.28 -4.80 -8.48
C THR A 318 -25.58 -4.52 -7.73
N MET A 319 -25.69 -3.40 -7.00
CA MET A 319 -26.96 -2.96 -6.43
C MET A 319 -27.87 -2.27 -7.47
N GLY A 320 -27.28 -1.80 -8.57
CA GLY A 320 -27.91 -0.90 -9.52
C GLY A 320 -27.81 0.57 -9.10
N GLY A 321 -27.69 1.47 -10.07
CA GLY A 321 -27.55 2.91 -9.86
C GLY A 321 -28.87 3.69 -9.87
N ALA A 322 -30.01 3.06 -9.57
CA ALA A 322 -31.35 3.69 -9.68
C ALA A 322 -31.64 4.35 -11.05
N GLY A 323 -31.16 3.73 -12.14
CA GLY A 323 -31.26 4.27 -13.51
C GLY A 323 -30.08 5.15 -13.93
N ALA A 324 -29.18 5.50 -13.00
CA ALA A 324 -27.93 6.17 -13.30
C ALA A 324 -26.82 5.19 -13.71
N SER A 325 -25.96 5.63 -14.61
CA SER A 325 -24.79 4.88 -15.11
C SER A 325 -23.78 5.85 -15.72
N VAL A 326 -22.60 5.37 -16.12
CA VAL A 326 -21.63 6.22 -16.85
C VAL A 326 -22.23 6.83 -18.14
N LYS A 327 -23.25 6.21 -18.73
CA LYS A 327 -23.96 6.74 -19.92
C LYS A 327 -25.12 7.68 -19.59
N ASN A 328 -25.62 7.63 -18.36
CA ASN A 328 -26.70 8.46 -17.84
C ASN A 328 -26.34 8.85 -16.40
N PRO A 329 -25.34 9.72 -16.21
CA PRO A 329 -24.75 9.97 -14.90
C PRO A 329 -25.65 10.88 -14.06
N ILE A 330 -25.49 10.81 -12.73
CA ILE A 330 -25.94 11.88 -11.84
C ILE A 330 -24.74 12.80 -11.63
N ASN A 331 -24.88 14.06 -12.02
CA ASN A 331 -23.91 15.09 -11.73
C ASN A 331 -23.93 15.38 -10.22
N LEU A 332 -22.82 15.07 -9.53
CA LEU A 332 -22.72 15.21 -8.08
C LEU A 332 -22.33 16.64 -7.63
N ASP A 333 -22.06 17.54 -8.57
CA ASP A 333 -21.88 18.97 -8.28
C ASP A 333 -23.22 19.72 -8.17
N GLU A 334 -24.32 19.09 -8.58
CA GLU A 334 -25.69 19.61 -8.50
C GLU A 334 -26.43 19.01 -7.29
N PRO A 335 -27.56 19.61 -6.84
CA PRO A 335 -28.41 19.00 -5.82
C PRO A 335 -28.86 17.59 -6.22
N ALA A 336 -29.07 16.73 -5.21
CA ALA A 336 -29.57 15.38 -5.42
C ALA A 336 -30.87 15.39 -6.28
N PRO A 337 -31.04 14.43 -7.22
CA PRO A 337 -32.21 14.41 -8.10
C PRO A 337 -33.54 14.40 -7.31
N ALA A 338 -34.58 15.06 -7.84
CA ALA A 338 -35.87 15.21 -7.14
C ALA A 338 -36.49 13.88 -6.65
N TRP A 339 -36.27 12.78 -7.39
CA TRP A 339 -36.79 11.46 -7.03
C TRP A 339 -36.23 10.92 -5.71
N VAL A 340 -35.08 11.42 -5.26
CA VAL A 340 -34.43 11.01 -4.01
C VAL A 340 -35.34 11.24 -2.80
N HIS A 341 -36.29 12.19 -2.89
CA HIS A 341 -37.25 12.49 -1.82
C HIS A 341 -38.65 11.91 -2.08
N GLU A 342 -38.85 11.14 -3.15
CA GLU A 342 -40.12 10.48 -3.43
C GLU A 342 -40.34 9.26 -2.52
N LYS A 343 -41.61 8.98 -2.20
CA LYS A 343 -41.98 7.74 -1.52
C LYS A 343 -41.90 6.58 -2.51
N LEU A 344 -41.04 5.60 -2.22
CA LEU A 344 -40.93 4.39 -3.04
C LEU A 344 -42.09 3.41 -2.77
N THR A 345 -42.55 2.77 -3.84
CA THR A 345 -43.61 1.76 -3.89
C THR A 345 -43.15 0.59 -4.77
N ASP A 346 -43.89 -0.50 -4.76
CA ASP A 346 -43.70 -1.64 -5.67
C ASP A 346 -43.84 -1.27 -7.15
N GLU A 347 -44.54 -0.17 -7.48
CA GLU A 347 -44.66 0.33 -8.85
C GLU A 347 -43.41 1.08 -9.33
N ASN A 348 -42.78 1.90 -8.46
CA ASN A 348 -41.64 2.76 -8.84
C ASN A 348 -40.27 2.25 -8.34
N ASP A 349 -40.26 1.17 -7.55
CA ASP A 349 -39.09 0.36 -7.15
C ASP A 349 -39.46 -1.15 -7.12
N PRO A 350 -39.83 -1.75 -8.27
CA PRO A 350 -40.27 -3.15 -8.33
C PRO A 350 -39.22 -4.16 -7.84
N GLY A 351 -37.94 -3.78 -7.89
CA GLY A 351 -36.82 -4.59 -7.39
C GLY A 351 -36.47 -4.35 -5.92
N SER A 352 -37.06 -3.33 -5.28
CA SER A 352 -36.71 -2.87 -3.92
C SER A 352 -35.22 -2.55 -3.74
N ASN A 353 -34.56 -2.15 -4.83
CA ASN A 353 -33.13 -1.83 -4.86
C ASN A 353 -32.88 -0.32 -4.95
N LYS A 354 -33.80 0.42 -5.59
CA LYS A 354 -33.71 1.89 -5.72
C LYS A 354 -33.64 2.56 -4.35
N ILE A 355 -34.26 1.95 -3.33
CA ILE A 355 -34.21 2.44 -1.95
C ILE A 355 -32.80 2.56 -1.36
N TYR A 356 -31.85 1.70 -1.75
CA TYR A 356 -30.47 1.80 -1.24
C TYR A 356 -29.74 2.99 -1.86
N THR A 357 -29.85 3.16 -3.18
CA THR A 357 -29.32 4.34 -3.87
C THR A 357 -30.00 5.62 -3.38
N GLN A 358 -31.32 5.57 -3.13
CA GLN A 358 -32.07 6.68 -2.54
C GLN A 358 -31.50 7.10 -1.20
N ARG A 359 -31.26 6.12 -0.29
CA ARG A 359 -30.73 6.40 1.05
C ARG A 359 -29.35 7.06 0.99
N ILE A 360 -28.45 6.60 0.12
CA ILE A 360 -27.12 7.21 -0.05
C ILE A 360 -27.25 8.64 -0.59
N LEU A 361 -28.07 8.86 -1.63
CA LEU A 361 -28.25 10.18 -2.23
C LEU A 361 -29.00 11.17 -1.31
N ALA A 362 -29.82 10.67 -0.39
CA ALA A 362 -30.60 11.47 0.56
C ALA A 362 -29.84 11.85 1.83
N ASP A 363 -28.63 11.31 2.01
CA ASP A 363 -27.81 11.55 3.21
C ASP A 363 -27.40 13.02 3.32
N GLU A 364 -27.32 13.53 4.54
CA GLU A 364 -26.99 14.95 4.80
C GLU A 364 -25.56 15.33 4.37
N LEU A 365 -24.68 14.34 4.23
CA LEU A 365 -23.31 14.54 3.78
C LEU A 365 -23.18 14.55 2.26
N TYR A 366 -24.28 14.50 1.50
CA TYR A 366 -24.26 14.67 0.05
C TYR A 366 -23.45 15.90 -0.40
N PRO A 367 -22.58 15.78 -1.41
CA PRO A 367 -22.34 14.60 -2.27
C PRO A 367 -21.31 13.60 -1.72
N TYR A 368 -20.67 13.89 -0.59
CA TYR A 368 -19.53 13.09 -0.10
C TYR A 368 -19.92 11.69 0.36
N CYS A 369 -21.16 11.46 0.79
CA CYS A 369 -21.70 10.12 1.05
C CYS A 369 -21.76 9.23 -0.21
N VAL A 370 -21.89 9.83 -1.40
CA VAL A 370 -21.96 9.12 -2.68
C VAL A 370 -20.57 8.88 -3.22
N ARG A 371 -19.71 9.91 -3.12
CA ARG A 371 -18.37 9.93 -3.69
C ARG A 371 -17.42 10.69 -2.76
N PRO A 372 -16.80 9.99 -1.78
CA PRO A 372 -16.00 10.64 -0.74
C PRO A 372 -14.81 11.45 -1.25
N ASP A 373 -14.14 11.02 -2.33
CA ASP A 373 -12.98 11.72 -2.91
C ASP A 373 -13.28 13.17 -3.38
N MET A 374 -14.55 13.54 -3.56
CA MET A 374 -14.95 14.93 -3.77
C MET A 374 -14.60 15.83 -2.58
N ARG A 375 -14.52 15.28 -1.36
CA ARG A 375 -14.04 16.00 -0.19
C ARG A 375 -12.58 16.44 -0.35
N LEU A 376 -11.75 15.58 -0.94
CA LEU A 376 -10.34 15.86 -1.22
C LEU A 376 -10.21 16.98 -2.25
N ARG A 377 -10.98 16.87 -3.35
CA ARG A 377 -11.09 17.90 -4.40
C ARG A 377 -11.46 19.26 -3.83
N ASP A 378 -12.47 19.30 -2.98
CA ASP A 378 -13.02 20.54 -2.46
C ASP A 378 -12.06 21.23 -1.49
N THR A 379 -11.26 20.47 -0.73
CA THR A 379 -10.14 20.99 0.07
C THR A 379 -9.04 21.62 -0.82
N LEU A 380 -8.74 21.04 -1.98
CA LEU A 380 -7.72 21.58 -2.89
C LEU A 380 -8.17 22.86 -3.60
N SER A 381 -9.48 23.07 -3.78
CA SER A 381 -10.03 24.18 -4.57
C SER A 381 -9.66 25.59 -4.04
N GLY A 382 -9.30 25.70 -2.75
CA GLY A 382 -8.85 26.94 -2.13
C GLY A 382 -7.34 27.04 -1.91
N GLN A 383 -6.55 26.06 -2.36
CA GLN A 383 -5.13 25.95 -2.04
C GLN A 383 -4.23 26.21 -3.26
N ASN A 384 -3.02 26.70 -2.99
CA ASN A 384 -1.97 26.81 -4.00
C ASN A 384 -1.06 25.59 -3.96
N VAL A 385 -1.40 24.55 -4.71
CA VAL A 385 -0.62 23.31 -4.80
C VAL A 385 0.45 23.45 -5.90
N ALA A 386 1.72 23.38 -5.52
CA ALA A 386 2.83 23.53 -6.46
C ALA A 386 3.08 22.25 -7.25
N ASN A 387 3.05 21.09 -6.57
CA ASN A 387 3.31 19.78 -7.15
C ASN A 387 2.86 18.66 -6.20
N TYR A 388 2.77 17.44 -6.71
CA TYR A 388 2.46 16.25 -5.93
C TYR A 388 3.12 14.99 -6.49
N VAL A 389 3.16 13.96 -5.64
CA VAL A 389 3.46 12.59 -6.00
C VAL A 389 2.25 11.72 -5.68
N LEU A 390 1.81 10.88 -6.61
CA LEU A 390 0.70 9.95 -6.41
C LEU A 390 1.22 8.52 -6.28
N ILE A 391 0.98 7.89 -5.14
CA ILE A 391 1.20 6.45 -4.93
C ILE A 391 -0.14 5.74 -5.14
N GLN A 392 -0.13 4.68 -5.95
CA GLN A 392 -1.30 3.81 -6.13
C GLN A 392 -0.91 2.38 -5.78
N MET A 393 -1.70 1.75 -4.93
CA MET A 393 -1.51 0.38 -4.50
C MET A 393 -2.83 -0.38 -4.51
N SER A 394 -2.76 -1.69 -4.74
CA SER A 394 -3.91 -2.57 -4.63
C SER A 394 -3.50 -3.91 -4.04
N SER A 395 -4.45 -4.59 -3.38
CA SER A 395 -4.30 -6.00 -3.04
C SER A 395 -4.39 -6.91 -4.28
N ARG A 396 -4.98 -6.40 -5.39
CA ARG A 396 -5.24 -7.15 -6.61
C ARG A 396 -4.66 -6.43 -7.82
N MET A 397 -3.57 -6.98 -8.37
CA MET A 397 -2.87 -6.37 -9.49
C MET A 397 -3.34 -6.96 -10.82
N LYS A 398 -3.48 -6.12 -11.86
CA LYS A 398 -3.85 -6.59 -13.21
C LYS A 398 -2.84 -7.57 -13.80
N THR A 399 -1.57 -7.45 -13.42
CA THR A 399 -0.44 -8.27 -13.88
C THR A 399 0.58 -8.45 -12.74
N GLY A 400 1.53 -9.36 -12.89
CA GLY A 400 2.64 -9.51 -11.93
C GLY A 400 2.20 -10.07 -10.57
N ALA A 401 3.06 -9.89 -9.56
CA ALA A 401 2.83 -10.29 -8.19
C ALA A 401 1.52 -9.70 -7.65
N GLN A 402 0.81 -10.48 -6.84
CA GLN A 402 -0.41 -10.06 -6.18
C GLN A 402 -0.10 -9.65 -4.75
N GLY A 403 -0.89 -8.72 -4.23
CA GLY A 403 -0.99 -8.51 -2.79
C GLY A 403 -1.73 -9.68 -2.12
N GLY A 404 -2.35 -9.41 -0.98
CA GLY A 404 -3.14 -10.42 -0.31
C GLY A 404 -3.99 -9.87 0.80
N ILE A 405 -5.08 -10.57 1.08
CA ILE A 405 -5.96 -10.31 2.23
C ILE A 405 -6.13 -11.62 2.96
N LEU A 406 -5.92 -11.61 4.27
CA LEU A 406 -6.21 -12.73 5.15
C LEU A 406 -7.30 -12.32 6.14
N ASN A 407 -8.47 -12.91 5.99
CA ASN A 407 -9.63 -12.67 6.85
C ASN A 407 -9.65 -13.65 8.03
N VAL A 408 -10.00 -13.16 9.21
CA VAL A 408 -10.34 -14.03 10.35
C VAL A 408 -11.60 -14.85 10.03
N PRO A 409 -11.84 -15.99 10.71
CA PRO A 409 -12.95 -16.88 10.38
C PRO A 409 -14.33 -16.21 10.34
N PHE A 410 -14.59 -15.22 11.21
CA PHE A 410 -15.85 -14.48 11.22
C PHE A 410 -16.04 -13.66 9.94
N VAL A 411 -15.08 -12.78 9.63
CA VAL A 411 -15.11 -11.94 8.41
C VAL A 411 -15.19 -12.83 7.18
N ASN A 412 -14.36 -13.87 7.09
CA ASN A 412 -14.36 -14.80 5.97
C ASN A 412 -15.70 -15.50 5.74
N ARG A 413 -16.45 -15.76 6.82
CA ARG A 413 -17.75 -16.43 6.74
C ARG A 413 -18.88 -15.46 6.41
N PHE A 414 -18.84 -14.24 6.95
CA PHE A 414 -20.01 -13.37 6.98
C PHE A 414 -19.95 -12.16 6.06
N VAL A 415 -18.75 -11.65 5.81
CA VAL A 415 -18.52 -10.41 5.07
C VAL A 415 -17.06 -10.38 4.62
N PRO A 416 -16.65 -11.26 3.69
CA PRO A 416 -15.25 -11.35 3.32
C PRO A 416 -14.80 -10.05 2.68
N THR A 417 -13.67 -9.53 3.18
CA THR A 417 -12.90 -8.49 2.49
C THR A 417 -12.21 -9.15 1.30
N VAL A 418 -12.46 -8.67 0.09
CA VAL A 418 -11.97 -9.31 -1.14
C VAL A 418 -10.96 -8.47 -1.92
N GLU A 419 -11.01 -7.15 -1.75
CA GLU A 419 -10.12 -6.24 -2.46
C GLU A 419 -9.93 -4.96 -1.65
N VAL A 420 -8.71 -4.42 -1.69
CA VAL A 420 -8.38 -3.13 -1.09
C VAL A 420 -7.58 -2.34 -2.11
N ASP A 421 -8.10 -1.17 -2.47
CA ASP A 421 -7.42 -0.18 -3.29
C ASP A 421 -7.03 1.02 -2.44
N PHE A 422 -5.85 1.56 -2.72
CA PHE A 422 -5.32 2.69 -1.96
C PHE A 422 -4.61 3.69 -2.85
N ARG A 423 -4.94 4.96 -2.67
CA ARG A 423 -4.31 6.10 -3.33
C ARG A 423 -3.82 7.07 -2.28
N LEU A 424 -2.59 7.54 -2.45
CA LEU A 424 -1.96 8.49 -1.55
C LEU A 424 -1.31 9.60 -2.37
N TRP A 425 -1.73 10.83 -2.15
CA TRP A 425 -1.13 12.03 -2.70
C TRP A 425 -0.28 12.67 -1.63
N ILE A 426 1.01 12.86 -1.94
CA ILE A 426 1.92 13.66 -1.14
C ILE A 426 2.14 14.97 -1.90
N GLU A 427 1.71 16.06 -1.32
CA GLU A 427 1.53 17.35 -1.99
C GLU A 427 2.42 18.40 -1.36
N THR A 428 2.96 19.28 -2.21
CA THR A 428 3.56 20.53 -1.79
C THR A 428 2.54 21.65 -1.94
N VAL A 429 2.07 22.20 -0.82
CA VAL A 429 1.18 23.36 -0.74
C VAL A 429 1.99 24.60 -0.36
N ILE A 430 1.74 25.72 -1.04
CA ILE A 430 2.32 27.02 -0.71
C ILE A 430 1.27 27.86 0.03
N GLU A 431 1.51 28.12 1.31
CA GLU A 431 0.62 28.88 2.19
C GLU A 431 1.43 29.95 2.90
N ASP A 432 1.00 31.21 2.85
CA ASP A 432 1.72 32.36 3.43
C ASP A 432 3.20 32.46 3.03
N GLY A 433 3.53 32.01 1.81
CA GLY A 433 4.90 31.98 1.29
C GLY A 433 5.78 30.85 1.87
N LYS A 434 5.21 29.97 2.70
CA LYS A 434 5.85 28.77 3.24
C LYS A 434 5.46 27.53 2.42
N GLU A 435 6.42 26.63 2.23
CA GLU A 435 6.19 25.30 1.71
C GLU A 435 5.69 24.38 2.84
N ILE A 436 4.52 23.77 2.66
CA ILE A 436 3.89 22.82 3.58
C ILE A 436 3.69 21.51 2.85
N LEU A 437 3.94 20.40 3.54
CA LEU A 437 3.51 19.10 3.04
C LEU A 437 2.08 18.80 3.46
N GLN A 438 1.29 18.36 2.50
CA GLN A 438 -0.07 17.89 2.71
C GLN A 438 -0.17 16.45 2.21
N LEU A 439 -0.96 15.64 2.92
CA LEU A 439 -1.29 14.28 2.56
C LEU A 439 -2.77 14.22 2.23
N GLN A 440 -3.13 13.70 1.06
CA GLN A 440 -4.49 13.23 0.81
C GLN A 440 -4.46 11.74 0.56
N TYR A 441 -5.46 11.00 1.02
CA TYR A 441 -5.57 9.58 0.68
C TYR A 441 -7.00 9.15 0.45
N GLU A 442 -7.14 8.05 -0.28
CA GLU A 442 -8.37 7.30 -0.49
C GLU A 442 -8.06 5.82 -0.29
N GLN A 443 -8.79 5.19 0.63
CA GLN A 443 -8.78 3.75 0.87
C GLN A 443 -10.17 3.20 0.56
N ILE A 444 -10.24 2.28 -0.41
CA ILE A 444 -11.48 1.61 -0.81
C ILE A 444 -11.33 0.14 -0.45
N ILE A 445 -12.18 -0.33 0.46
CA ILE A 445 -12.21 -1.72 0.90
C ILE A 445 -13.50 -2.36 0.37
N PHE A 446 -13.36 -3.36 -0.47
CA PHE A 446 -14.49 -4.09 -1.02
C PHE A 446 -14.84 -5.29 -0.15
N PHE A 447 -16.09 -5.30 0.30
CA PHE A 447 -16.69 -6.42 1.02
C PHE A 447 -17.74 -7.09 0.16
N GLU A 448 -17.82 -8.42 0.24
CA GLU A 448 -18.90 -9.16 -0.42
C GLU A 448 -20.05 -9.45 0.54
N PHE A 449 -21.27 -9.23 0.06
CA PHE A 449 -22.50 -9.44 0.80
C PHE A 449 -23.56 -10.15 -0.05
N ASP A 450 -24.39 -10.99 0.57
CA ASP A 450 -25.55 -11.57 -0.10
C ASP A 450 -26.65 -10.51 -0.32
N PHE A 451 -27.03 -10.24 -1.58
CA PHE A 451 -27.91 -9.15 -1.95
C PHE A 451 -29.09 -9.61 -2.79
N GLY A 452 -30.21 -8.89 -2.69
CA GLY A 452 -31.41 -9.12 -3.48
C GLY A 452 -32.31 -10.24 -2.97
N ASN A 453 -33.24 -10.67 -3.84
CA ASN A 453 -34.26 -11.68 -3.54
C ASN A 453 -33.91 -13.07 -4.12
N ASP A 454 -32.77 -13.19 -4.78
CA ASP A 454 -32.29 -14.40 -5.47
C ASP A 454 -31.04 -15.01 -4.83
N GLY A 455 -30.52 -14.40 -3.76
CA GLY A 455 -29.30 -14.84 -3.09
C GLY A 455 -28.03 -14.52 -3.90
N GLY A 456 -28.08 -13.53 -4.80
CA GLY A 456 -26.89 -13.00 -5.46
C GLY A 456 -25.91 -12.37 -4.48
N THR A 457 -24.74 -11.98 -4.96
CA THR A 457 -23.70 -11.31 -4.15
C THR A 457 -23.45 -9.91 -4.72
N THR A 458 -23.26 -8.94 -3.83
CA THR A 458 -22.82 -7.59 -4.17
C THR A 458 -21.44 -7.34 -3.59
N SER A 459 -20.56 -6.70 -4.35
CA SER A 459 -19.27 -6.21 -3.85
C SER A 459 -19.42 -4.73 -3.55
N TRP A 460 -19.44 -4.36 -2.27
CA TRP A 460 -19.80 -3.02 -1.84
C TRP A 460 -18.61 -2.35 -1.15
N PRO A 461 -18.19 -1.16 -1.62
CA PRO A 461 -17.04 -0.48 -1.05
C PRO A 461 -17.36 0.21 0.29
N HIS A 462 -16.45 0.06 1.25
CA HIS A 462 -16.21 1.04 2.29
C HIS A 462 -15.15 1.99 1.79
N ILE A 463 -15.41 3.29 1.85
CA ILE A 463 -14.50 4.30 1.34
C ILE A 463 -14.13 5.21 2.49
N GLN A 464 -12.84 5.41 2.65
CA GLN A 464 -12.26 6.30 3.64
C GLN A 464 -11.31 7.27 2.95
N VAL A 465 -11.54 8.57 3.15
CA VAL A 465 -10.70 9.62 2.60
C VAL A 465 -10.37 10.65 3.67
N ASN A 466 -9.18 11.25 3.59
CA ASN A 466 -8.85 12.39 4.44
C ASN A 466 -7.81 13.31 3.80
N THR A 467 -7.81 14.58 4.23
CA THR A 467 -6.69 15.51 4.04
C THR A 467 -6.00 15.71 5.38
N LEU A 468 -4.71 15.43 5.44
CA LEU A 468 -3.88 15.56 6.64
C LEU A 468 -2.73 16.54 6.40
N ARG A 469 -2.30 17.21 7.46
CA ARG A 469 -1.05 17.97 7.51
C ARG A 469 -0.25 17.53 8.73
N LYS A 470 1.04 17.86 8.75
CA LYS A 470 1.85 17.69 9.97
C LYS A 470 1.26 18.52 11.10
N ILE A 471 1.37 18.04 12.33
CA ILE A 471 0.77 18.67 13.51
C ILE A 471 1.24 20.12 13.73
N GLU A 472 2.46 20.45 13.31
CA GLU A 472 3.02 21.80 13.34
C GLU A 472 2.45 22.76 12.27
N ASP A 473 1.77 22.23 11.26
CA ASP A 473 1.28 22.96 10.08
C ASP A 473 -0.26 23.09 10.03
N ILE A 474 -0.95 22.70 11.10
CA ILE A 474 -2.41 22.92 11.24
C ILE A 474 -2.74 24.19 12.02
N PRO A 475 -3.87 24.87 11.72
CA PRO A 475 -4.34 26.05 12.47
C PRO A 475 -4.53 25.78 13.97
N ALA A 476 -4.31 26.81 14.80
CA ALA A 476 -4.27 26.67 16.26
C ALA A 476 -5.59 26.19 16.89
N ASP A 477 -6.73 26.58 16.32
CA ASP A 477 -8.06 26.14 16.73
C ASP A 477 -8.29 24.65 16.45
N GLN A 478 -7.86 24.17 15.28
CA GLN A 478 -7.89 22.75 14.95
C GLN A 478 -6.90 21.96 15.81
N ARG A 479 -5.70 22.50 16.02
CA ARG A 479 -4.67 21.87 16.85
C ARG A 479 -5.14 21.64 18.27
N LYS A 480 -5.89 22.57 18.84
CA LYS A 480 -6.49 22.40 20.17
C LYS A 480 -7.39 21.16 20.23
N ILE A 481 -8.27 20.96 19.24
CA ILE A 481 -9.14 19.77 19.18
C ILE A 481 -8.28 18.51 19.05
N ILE A 482 -7.30 18.51 18.16
CA ILE A 482 -6.39 17.37 17.97
C ILE A 482 -5.64 17.01 19.26
N ASP A 483 -5.08 18.00 19.95
CA ASP A 483 -4.35 17.83 21.21
C ASP A 483 -5.28 17.27 22.31
N GLU A 484 -6.48 17.82 22.44
CA GLU A 484 -7.50 17.34 23.39
C GLU A 484 -7.91 15.89 23.11
N GLN A 485 -8.10 15.52 21.84
CA GLN A 485 -8.65 14.22 21.48
C GLN A 485 -7.62 13.10 21.35
N PHE A 486 -6.38 13.38 20.93
CA PHE A 486 -5.39 12.34 20.61
C PHE A 486 -4.17 12.30 21.52
N PHE A 487 -3.92 13.34 22.31
CA PHE A 487 -2.71 13.47 23.14
C PHE A 487 -3.04 13.68 24.63
N ASN A 488 -4.07 14.45 24.93
CA ASN A 488 -4.49 14.79 26.29
C ASN A 488 -5.79 14.09 26.71
N ALA A 489 -6.23 13.07 25.97
CA ALA A 489 -7.49 12.38 26.23
C ALA A 489 -7.50 11.80 27.66
N PRO A 490 -8.59 11.98 28.44
CA PRO A 490 -8.72 11.38 29.76
C PRO A 490 -8.50 9.86 29.68
N SER A 491 -7.84 9.30 30.69
CA SER A 491 -7.39 7.90 30.78
C SER A 491 -8.50 6.83 30.70
N GLY A 492 -9.78 7.24 30.62
CA GLY A 492 -10.93 6.36 30.38
C GLY A 492 -11.42 6.28 28.92
N MET A 493 -10.83 7.03 27.98
CA MET A 493 -11.21 7.05 26.55
C MET A 493 -10.05 6.74 25.60
N SER A 494 -8.87 6.42 26.14
CA SER A 494 -7.68 6.15 25.33
C SER A 494 -7.52 4.65 25.08
N MET A 495 -7.82 4.20 23.86
CA MET A 495 -7.35 2.92 23.31
C MET A 495 -5.91 3.06 22.76
N THR A 496 -5.11 4.02 23.25
CA THR A 496 -3.70 4.11 22.86
C THR A 496 -2.94 2.95 23.48
N THR A 497 -2.26 2.19 22.61
CA THR A 497 -1.23 1.22 23.01
C THR A 497 -0.20 1.87 23.94
N PRO A 498 0.41 1.13 24.90
CA PRO A 498 1.32 1.69 25.90
C PRO A 498 2.64 2.27 25.37
N ALA A 499 2.81 2.42 24.05
CA ALA A 499 4.07 2.85 23.45
C ALA A 499 4.36 4.36 23.62
N SER A 500 3.37 5.18 24.00
CA SER A 500 3.54 6.64 24.09
C SER A 500 3.84 7.19 25.50
N ASN A 501 3.89 6.34 26.54
CA ASN A 501 4.23 6.76 27.91
C ASN A 501 5.58 6.20 28.39
N ALA A 502 6.52 5.94 27.48
CA ALA A 502 7.84 5.46 27.82
C ALA A 502 8.81 6.61 28.13
N GLU A 503 8.51 7.41 29.15
CA GLU A 503 9.55 8.10 29.91
C GLU A 503 9.45 7.69 31.38
N ASN A 504 10.46 6.95 31.85
CA ASN A 504 10.70 6.53 33.23
C ASN A 504 9.93 5.30 33.76
N ALA A 505 10.22 4.12 33.21
CA ALA A 505 10.18 2.89 34.01
C ALA A 505 11.16 1.84 33.44
N VAL A 506 12.34 1.73 34.07
CA VAL A 506 13.20 0.55 33.90
C VAL A 506 12.48 -0.61 34.57
N ASN A 507 12.01 -1.59 33.79
CA ASN A 507 11.57 -2.89 34.31
C ASN A 507 12.39 -4.02 33.70
N PRO A 508 12.83 -5.01 34.51
CA PRO A 508 13.76 -6.05 34.10
C PRO A 508 13.08 -7.09 33.18
N PRO A 509 13.87 -7.87 32.42
CA PRO A 509 13.31 -8.79 31.42
C PRO A 509 12.47 -9.89 32.08
N SER A 510 11.21 -9.99 31.66
CA SER A 510 10.32 -11.10 31.98
C SER A 510 10.78 -12.35 31.23
N GLY A 511 11.22 -13.37 31.97
CA GLY A 511 11.66 -14.66 31.42
C GLY A 511 10.54 -15.40 30.68
N CYS A 512 10.89 -15.97 29.53
CA CYS A 512 10.04 -16.85 28.72
C CYS A 512 9.74 -18.16 29.49
N PRO A 513 8.49 -18.64 29.58
CA PRO A 513 8.14 -19.81 30.40
C PRO A 513 8.34 -21.17 29.71
N TYR A 514 8.84 -21.24 28.48
CA TYR A 514 9.08 -22.51 27.79
C TYR A 514 10.50 -22.60 27.28
N HIS A 515 11.41 -22.93 28.19
CA HIS A 515 12.61 -23.75 28.00
C HIS A 515 13.37 -23.79 29.33
N LYS A 516 13.09 -24.80 30.15
CA LYS A 516 14.02 -25.29 31.17
C LYS A 516 14.22 -26.79 30.92
N SER A 517 15.50 -27.16 30.94
CA SER A 517 16.15 -28.43 30.60
C SER A 517 16.11 -28.86 29.14
#